data_AF-A0A9R0SN82-F1
#
_entry.id   AF-A0A9R0SN82-F1
#
_cell.length_a   1.000
_cell.length_b   1.000
_cell.length_c   1.000
_cell.angle_alpha   90.00
_cell.angle_beta   90.00
_cell.angle_gamma   90.00
#
_symmetry.space_group_name_H-M   'P 1'
#
loop_
_entity.id
_entity.type
_entity.pdbx_description
1 polymer ?
#
loop_
_entity_poly.entity_id
_entity_poly.type
_entity_poly.pdbx_seq_one_letter_code
_entity_poly.pdbx_strand_id
1 'polypeptide(L)'
;MYMQLDVATDVYPMHVGDKFTMVLAPTLNLDGTPDTGFYTQAGRKTLADKYDYVMHGKLYKISEDISSEKEATKVYDFSEL
;
A
#
# COMPACT_ATOMS: atom_id res chain seq x y z
N MET A 1 12.96 -3.42 9.76
CA MET A 1 11.66 -2.78 9.51
C MET A 1 10.58 -3.58 10.22
N TYR A 2 9.77 -2.94 11.06
CA TYR A 2 8.59 -3.53 11.67
C TYR A 2 7.36 -2.94 10.97
N MET A 3 6.35 -3.77 10.68
CA MET A 3 5.14 -3.36 9.97
C MET A 3 3.93 -4.02 10.61
N GLN A 4 2.87 -3.24 10.79
CA GLN A 4 1.53 -3.72 11.08
C GLN A 4 0.66 -3.38 9.89
N LEU A 5 -0.08 -4.36 9.37
CA LEU A 5 -0.86 -4.24 8.15
C LEU A 5 -2.18 -4.98 8.34
N ASP A 6 -3.29 -4.26 8.18
CA ASP A 6 -4.62 -4.86 8.12
C ASP A 6 -4.89 -5.27 6.67
N VAL A 7 -5.40 -6.49 6.48
CA VAL A 7 -5.66 -7.09 5.16
C VAL A 7 -7.04 -7.75 5.19
N ALA A 8 -7.81 -7.61 4.10
CA ALA A 8 -9.08 -8.31 3.95
C ALA A 8 -8.83 -9.79 3.64
N THR A 9 -8.65 -10.61 4.69
CA THR A 9 -8.24 -12.01 4.55
C THR A 9 -9.29 -12.92 3.92
N ASP A 10 -10.55 -12.46 3.87
CA ASP A 10 -11.63 -13.18 3.18
C ASP A 10 -11.42 -13.23 1.66
N VAL A 11 -10.84 -12.18 1.07
CA VAL A 11 -10.53 -12.09 -0.37
C VAL A 11 -9.08 -12.43 -0.69
N TYR A 12 -8.16 -12.20 0.26
CA TYR A 12 -6.75 -12.52 0.13
C TYR A 12 -6.26 -13.32 1.35
N PRO A 13 -6.43 -14.66 1.34
CA PRO A 13 -6.06 -15.51 2.47
C PRO A 13 -4.56 -15.45 2.75
N MET A 14 -4.20 -15.26 4.02
CA MET A 14 -2.82 -15.24 4.50
C MET A 14 -2.68 -16.11 5.76
N HIS A 15 -1.56 -16.81 5.88
CA HIS A 15 -1.25 -17.69 7.00
C HIS A 15 0.07 -17.33 7.67
N VAL A 16 0.21 -17.76 8.93
CA VAL A 16 1.45 -17.57 9.68
C VAL A 16 2.61 -18.28 8.97
N GLY A 17 3.67 -17.52 8.67
CA GLY A 17 4.87 -18.03 7.99
C GLY A 17 4.86 -17.81 6.47
N ASP A 18 3.75 -17.36 5.90
CA ASP A 18 3.69 -17.01 4.47
C ASP A 18 4.67 -15.89 4.15
N LYS A 19 5.32 -16.01 2.99
CA LYS A 19 6.21 -14.98 2.45
C LYS A 19 5.48 -14.26 1.33
N PHE A 20 5.44 -12.94 1.40
CA PHE A 20 4.82 -12.10 0.38
C PHE A 20 5.76 -10.98 -0.04
N THR A 21 5.54 -10.46 -1.26
CA THR A 21 6.22 -9.26 -1.77
C THR A 21 5.27 -8.08 -1.64
N MET A 22 5.73 -7.00 -1.01
CA MET A 22 4.96 -5.78 -0.85
C MET A 22 5.68 -4.59 -1.46
N VAL A 23 4.92 -3.73 -2.15
CA VAL A 23 5.41 -2.48 -2.71
C VAL A 23 4.43 -1.35 -2.36
N LEU A 24 4.97 -0.22 -1.90
CA LEU A 24 4.25 1.04 -1.81
C LEU A 24 4.58 1.87 -3.06
N ALA A 25 3.55 2.22 -3.83
CA ALA A 25 3.68 3.01 -5.05
C ALA A 25 2.78 4.26 -5.00
N PRO A 26 3.27 5.44 -5.40
CA PRO A 26 2.46 6.66 -5.44
C PRO A 26 1.53 6.73 -6.66
N THR A 27 1.64 5.78 -7.60
CA THR A 27 0.84 5.72 -8.83
C THR A 27 0.80 4.30 -9.38
N LEU A 28 -0.28 3.96 -10.09
CA LEU A 28 -0.41 2.72 -10.86
C LEU A 28 0.09 2.87 -12.31
N ASN A 29 0.40 4.09 -12.75
CA ASN A 29 0.88 4.35 -14.09
C ASN A 29 2.31 3.81 -14.25
N LEU A 30 2.53 2.97 -15.26
CA LEU A 30 3.82 2.30 -15.49
C LEU A 30 4.94 3.27 -15.89
N ASP A 31 4.58 4.43 -16.44
CA ASP A 31 5.50 5.51 -16.80
C ASP A 31 5.83 6.45 -15.63
N GLY A 32 5.24 6.22 -14.45
CA GLY A 32 5.44 7.03 -13.25
C GLY A 32 4.66 8.35 -13.23
N THR A 33 3.76 8.60 -14.19
CA THR A 33 2.90 9.79 -14.14
C THR A 33 2.06 9.80 -12.86
N PRO A 34 1.83 10.96 -12.23
CA PRO A 34 1.10 11.04 -10.96
C PRO A 34 -0.29 10.41 -11.02
N ASP A 35 -0.75 9.89 -9.88
CA ASP A 35 -2.13 9.41 -9.78
C ASP A 35 -3.11 10.58 -9.90
N THR A 36 -4.17 10.37 -10.67
CA THR A 36 -5.24 11.37 -10.89
C THR A 36 -6.33 11.27 -9.84
N GLY A 37 -6.31 10.22 -9.00
CA GLY A 37 -7.34 9.93 -8.00
C GLY A 37 -8.56 9.19 -8.57
N PHE A 38 -8.56 8.87 -9.87
CA PHE A 38 -9.64 8.11 -10.51
C PHE A 38 -9.13 6.77 -11.02
N TYR A 39 -9.72 5.69 -10.50
CA TYR A 39 -9.48 4.36 -11.02
C TYR A 39 -10.36 4.10 -12.24
N THR A 40 -9.73 3.96 -13.42
CA THR A 40 -10.43 3.61 -14.66
C THR A 40 -9.95 2.25 -15.14
N GLN A 41 -10.85 1.26 -15.13
CA GLN A 41 -10.57 -0.10 -15.61
C GLN A 41 -10.70 -0.16 -17.15
N ALA A 42 -9.99 0.73 -17.84
CA ALA A 42 -10.10 0.93 -19.30
C ALA A 42 -9.27 -0.08 -20.12
N GLY A 43 -9.01 -1.27 -19.59
CA GLY A 43 -8.19 -2.31 -20.25
C GLY A 43 -6.71 -1.95 -20.46
N ARG A 44 -6.25 -0.85 -19.86
CA ARG A 44 -4.83 -0.46 -19.87
C ARG A 44 -4.04 -1.31 -18.88
N LYS A 45 -2.84 -1.71 -19.25
CA LYS A 45 -1.91 -2.39 -18.34
C LYS A 45 -1.41 -1.41 -17.28
N THR A 46 -1.44 -1.81 -16.02
CA THR A 46 -1.03 -1.02 -14.86
C THR A 46 -0.04 -1.76 -13.98
N LEU A 47 0.51 -1.08 -12.98
CA LEU A 47 1.36 -1.73 -11.97
C LEU A 47 0.59 -2.80 -11.17
N ALA A 48 -0.71 -2.60 -10.97
CA ALA A 48 -1.58 -3.53 -10.23
C ALA A 48 -1.60 -4.93 -10.84
N ASP A 49 -1.48 -5.05 -12.17
CA ASP A 49 -1.52 -6.33 -12.88
C ASP A 49 -0.33 -7.26 -12.56
N LYS A 50 0.64 -6.81 -11.76
CA LYS A 50 1.79 -7.59 -11.29
C LYS A 50 1.62 -8.13 -9.87
N TYR A 51 0.52 -7.81 -9.19
CA TYR A 51 0.29 -8.14 -7.79
C TYR A 51 -1.10 -8.75 -7.59
N ASP A 52 -1.21 -9.63 -6.60
CA ASP A 52 -2.45 -10.38 -6.34
C ASP A 52 -3.46 -9.60 -5.49
N TYR A 53 -2.99 -8.60 -4.74
CA TYR A 53 -3.81 -7.76 -3.85
C TYR A 53 -3.32 -6.32 -3.87
N VAL A 54 -4.25 -5.37 -3.99
CA VAL A 54 -3.96 -3.94 -4.10
C VAL A 54 -4.87 -3.15 -3.16
N MET A 55 -4.27 -2.25 -2.38
CA MET A 55 -4.97 -1.27 -1.55
C MET A 55 -4.62 0.14 -2.00
N HIS A 56 -5.60 1.04 -1.91
CA HIS A 56 -5.40 2.47 -2.14
C HIS A 56 -5.75 3.22 -0.85
N GLY A 57 -4.89 4.15 -0.44
CA GLY A 57 -5.02 4.83 0.84
C GLY A 57 -4.18 6.10 0.89
N LYS A 58 -4.38 6.87 1.96
CA LYS A 58 -3.70 8.15 2.16
C LYS A 58 -2.77 8.06 3.37
N LEU A 59 -1.62 8.75 3.28
CA LEU A 59 -0.75 8.94 4.43
C LEU A 59 -1.46 9.86 5.42
N TYR A 60 -1.82 9.34 6.59
CA TYR A 60 -2.60 10.06 7.59
C TYR A 60 -1.69 10.78 8.59
N LYS A 61 -0.65 10.10 9.07
CA LYS A 61 0.22 10.62 10.12
C LYS A 61 1.66 10.16 9.90
N ILE A 62 2.59 11.08 10.14
CA ILE A 62 3.99 10.78 10.34
C ILE A 62 4.31 11.17 11.78
N SER A 63 4.82 10.23 12.57
CA SER A 63 5.30 10.50 13.92
C SER A 63 6.80 10.26 14.00
N GLU A 64 7.52 11.28 14.44
CA GLU A 64 8.92 11.19 14.82
C GLU A 64 8.99 10.88 16.31
N ASP A 65 9.55 9.74 16.67
CA ASP A 65 9.74 9.39 18.07
C ASP A 65 11.06 10.03 18.53
N ILE A 66 10.98 11.21 19.16
CA ILE A 66 12.15 12.05 19.52
C ILE A 66 13.00 11.39 20.64
N SER A 67 12.58 10.24 21.15
CA SER A 67 13.14 9.58 22.34
C SER A 67 14.28 8.59 22.06
N SER A 68 14.58 8.28 20.80
CA SER A 68 15.73 7.44 20.40
C SER A 68 15.98 7.65 18.90
N GLU A 69 17.18 7.34 18.38
CA GLU A 69 17.54 7.39 16.94
C GLU A 69 16.72 6.41 16.09
N LYS A 70 15.39 6.48 16.16
CA LYS A 70 14.44 5.59 15.50
C LYS A 70 13.82 6.33 14.32
N GLU A 71 13.76 5.61 13.21
CA GLU A 71 13.12 6.03 11.98
C GLU A 71 11.69 6.54 12.21
N ALA A 72 11.28 7.55 11.44
CA ALA A 72 9.93 8.10 11.48
C ALA A 72 8.90 7.00 11.17
N THR A 73 7.89 6.87 12.04
CA THR A 73 6.78 5.95 11.83
C THR A 73 5.75 6.61 10.92
N LYS A 74 5.41 5.94 9.80
CA LYS A 74 4.41 6.39 8.84
C LYS A 74 3.15 5.54 8.99
N VAL A 75 2.02 6.20 9.17
CA VAL A 75 0.70 5.57 9.32
C VAL A 75 -0.14 5.89 8.08
N TYR A 76 -0.48 4.85 7.33
CA TYR A 76 -1.36 4.92 6.17
C TYR A 76 -2.74 4.45 6.57
N ASP A 77 -3.75 5.18 6.13
CA ASP A 77 -5.15 4.81 6.27
C ASP A 77 -5.67 4.38 4.88
N PHE A 78 -6.13 3.13 4.81
CA PHE A 78 -6.68 2.48 3.61
C PHE A 78 -8.20 2.27 3.73
N SER A 79 -8.87 3.05 4.59
CA SER A 79 -10.33 2.99 4.76
C SER A 79 -11.09 3.02 3.43
N GLU A 80 -12.21 2.30 3.41
CA GLU A 80 -13.12 2.21 2.27
C GLU A 80 -13.46 3.62 1.77
N LEU A 81 -13.17 3.87 0.48
CA LEU A 81 -13.78 4.97 -0.26
C LEU A 81 -15.26 4.65 -0.51
#